data_AF-A0A950UIW7-F1
#
_entry.id   AF-A0A950UIW7-F1
#
_cell.length_a   1.000
_cell.length_b   1.000
_cell.length_c   1.000
_cell.angle_alpha   90.00
_cell.angle_beta   90.00
_cell.angle_gamma   90.00
#
_symmetry.space_group_name_H-M   'P 1'
#
loop_
_entity.id
_entity.type
_entity.pdbx_description
1 polymer ?
#
loop_
_entity_poly.entity_id
_entity_poly.type
_entity_poly.pdbx_seq_one_letter_code
_entity_poly.pdbx_strand_id
1 'polypeptide(L)'
;MSAYQASFAGAWLKLAATPTAVGIGRTLVEHSLGLWGLDHLADSATLIVSELLTNAVKATGITNPNPTFVERETLALVAVQVRVQGRTLFVEVWDGSTTEPKPRTAGDDAEGGRGLFLVEAMSDRWDVFLPDSGGKIVYAELNVDKRRGPALVRRRASLPRRVRSVVMTGNGPQHVMADRALLGRVMEGQAKL
;
A
#
# COMPACT_ATOMS: atom_id res chain seq x y z
N MET A 1 -17.71 11.87 -31.77
CA MET A 1 -17.54 12.06 -30.32
C MET A 1 -17.88 10.73 -29.65
N SER A 2 -16.87 9.91 -29.36
CA SER A 2 -17.05 8.58 -28.78
C SER A 2 -16.86 8.66 -27.27
N ALA A 3 -17.84 8.13 -26.53
CA ALA A 3 -17.86 8.14 -25.08
C ALA A 3 -16.69 7.31 -24.52
N TYR A 4 -15.93 7.91 -23.61
CA TYR A 4 -14.87 7.27 -22.83
C TYR A 4 -15.52 6.21 -21.93
N GLN A 5 -15.64 4.97 -22.42
CA GLN A 5 -15.80 3.83 -21.53
C GLN A 5 -14.53 3.80 -20.68
N ALA A 6 -14.63 4.32 -19.44
CA ALA A 6 -13.60 4.11 -18.45
C ALA A 6 -13.53 2.60 -18.21
N SER A 7 -12.59 1.94 -18.87
CA SER A 7 -12.32 0.52 -18.68
C SER A 7 -11.90 0.32 -17.23
N PHE A 8 -12.72 -0.40 -16.47
CA PHE A 8 -12.35 -0.87 -15.15
C PHE A 8 -11.26 -1.93 -15.33
N ALA A 9 -10.03 -1.60 -14.94
CA ALA A 9 -8.90 -2.50 -14.95
C ALA A 9 -8.56 -2.85 -13.50
N GLY A 10 -8.51 -4.14 -13.17
CA GLY A 10 -8.23 -4.59 -11.82
C GLY A 10 -7.67 -6.01 -11.80
N ALA A 11 -6.75 -6.26 -10.88
CA ALA A 11 -6.18 -7.58 -10.64
C ALA A 11 -5.99 -7.77 -9.14
N TRP A 12 -6.21 -8.99 -8.64
CA TRP A 12 -6.10 -9.28 -7.21
C TRP A 12 -5.67 -10.73 -6.98
N LEU A 13 -5.07 -10.97 -5.82
CA LEU A 13 -4.70 -12.29 -5.32
C LEU A 13 -4.93 -12.39 -3.81
N LYS A 14 -5.27 -13.59 -3.35
CA LYS A 14 -5.24 -13.95 -1.93
C LYS A 14 -4.10 -14.93 -1.69
N LEU A 15 -3.26 -14.64 -0.71
CA LEU A 15 -2.00 -15.32 -0.48
C LEU A 15 -1.89 -15.73 1.00
N ALA A 16 -1.17 -16.81 1.27
CA ALA A 16 -0.72 -17.09 2.62
C ALA A 16 0.16 -15.93 3.12
N ALA A 17 -0.01 -15.53 4.38
CA ALA A 17 0.72 -14.43 5.00
C ALA A 17 2.17 -14.85 5.35
N THR A 18 2.98 -15.05 4.31
CA THR A 18 4.38 -15.47 4.38
C THR A 18 5.27 -14.48 3.61
N PRO A 19 6.59 -14.46 3.84
CA PRO A 19 7.50 -13.56 3.10
C PRO A 19 7.43 -13.72 1.57
N THR A 20 7.06 -14.91 1.06
CA THR A 20 6.90 -15.15 -0.37
C THR A 20 5.75 -14.35 -0.99
N ALA A 21 4.73 -13.97 -0.21
CA ALA A 21 3.61 -13.16 -0.68
C ALA A 21 4.07 -11.80 -1.24
N VAL A 22 5.13 -11.21 -0.67
CA VAL A 22 5.69 -9.92 -1.12
C VAL A 22 6.21 -10.01 -2.55
N GLY A 23 6.91 -11.10 -2.89
CA GLY A 23 7.40 -11.35 -4.25
C GLY A 23 6.25 -11.51 -5.24
N ILE A 24 5.26 -12.34 -4.88
CA ILE A 24 4.09 -12.61 -5.73
C ILE A 24 3.27 -11.33 -5.96
N GLY A 25 3.09 -10.50 -4.93
CA GLY A 25 2.38 -9.23 -5.04
C GLY A 25 3.08 -8.23 -5.96
N ARG A 26 4.41 -8.14 -5.91
CA ARG A 26 5.17 -7.32 -6.88
C ARG A 26 4.92 -7.78 -8.32
N THR A 27 5.04 -9.09 -8.56
CA THR A 27 4.81 -9.69 -9.89
C THR A 27 3.41 -9.40 -10.39
N LEU A 28 2.38 -9.54 -9.54
CA LEU A 28 1.00 -9.18 -9.89
C LEU A 28 0.89 -7.71 -10.34
N VAL A 29 1.44 -6.79 -9.55
CA VAL A 29 1.36 -5.35 -9.82
C VAL A 29 2.12 -4.98 -11.10
N GLU A 30 3.35 -5.46 -11.25
CA GLU A 30 4.20 -5.18 -12.41
C GLU A 30 3.54 -5.69 -13.72
N HIS A 31 3.08 -6.95 -13.74
CA HIS A 31 2.41 -7.50 -14.92
C HIS A 31 1.10 -6.78 -15.24
N SER A 32 0.32 -6.43 -14.21
CA SER A 32 -0.96 -5.73 -14.42
C SER A 32 -0.74 -4.36 -15.03
N LEU A 33 0.24 -3.59 -14.54
CA LEU A 33 0.57 -2.28 -15.07
C LEU A 33 1.10 -2.34 -16.51
N GLY A 34 1.92 -3.33 -16.84
CA GLY A 34 2.36 -3.53 -18.22
C GLY A 34 1.21 -3.85 -19.17
N LEU A 35 0.26 -4.70 -18.74
CA LEU A 35 -0.94 -4.99 -19.54
C LEU A 35 -1.86 -3.77 -19.72
N TRP A 36 -1.82 -2.81 -18.81
CA TRP A 36 -2.64 -1.60 -18.86
C TRP A 36 -1.93 -0.41 -19.49
N GLY A 37 -0.67 -0.57 -19.93
CA GLY A 37 0.15 0.51 -20.49
C GLY A 37 0.53 1.59 -19.47
N LEU A 38 0.65 1.21 -18.19
CA LEU A 38 1.00 2.06 -17.06
C LEU A 38 2.40 1.76 -16.51
N ASP A 39 3.32 1.30 -17.37
CA ASP A 39 4.69 0.90 -17.01
C ASP A 39 5.45 2.02 -16.26
N HIS A 40 5.15 3.29 -16.55
CA HIS A 40 5.79 4.43 -15.88
C HIS A 40 5.47 4.54 -14.38
N LEU A 41 4.48 3.80 -13.88
CA LEU A 41 4.14 3.72 -12.45
C LEU A 41 4.71 2.47 -11.77
N ALA A 42 5.27 1.52 -12.53
CA ALA A 42 5.66 0.20 -12.03
C ALA A 42 6.63 0.30 -10.85
N ASP A 43 7.67 1.12 -10.94
CA ASP A 43 8.64 1.31 -9.85
C ASP A 43 7.99 1.79 -8.54
N SER A 44 7.05 2.74 -8.63
CA SER A 44 6.40 3.30 -7.45
C SER A 44 5.38 2.32 -6.87
N ALA A 45 4.55 1.72 -7.72
CA ALA A 45 3.51 0.77 -7.31
C ALA A 45 4.10 -0.53 -6.73
N THR A 46 5.17 -1.06 -7.33
CA THR A 46 5.85 -2.27 -6.83
C THR A 46 6.57 -2.02 -5.51
N LEU A 47 7.14 -0.82 -5.30
CA LEU A 47 7.68 -0.44 -4.00
C LEU A 47 6.58 -0.37 -2.95
N ILE A 48 5.50 0.36 -3.24
CA ILE A 48 4.35 0.51 -2.34
C ILE A 48 3.80 -0.85 -1.94
N VAL A 49 3.50 -1.73 -2.90
CA VAL A 49 2.94 -3.05 -2.60
C VAL A 49 3.91 -3.91 -1.78
N SER A 50 5.22 -3.74 -1.97
CA SER A 50 6.22 -4.46 -1.18
C SER A 50 6.19 -4.06 0.28
N GLU A 51 6.14 -2.75 0.56
CA GLU A 51 6.10 -2.22 1.92
C GLU A 51 4.77 -2.57 2.61
N LEU A 52 3.66 -2.43 1.90
CA LEU A 52 2.33 -2.77 2.43
C LEU A 52 2.21 -4.26 2.74
N LEU A 53 2.61 -5.15 1.80
CA LEU A 53 2.59 -6.60 2.05
C LEU A 53 3.56 -7.02 3.15
N THR A 54 4.74 -6.40 3.22
CA THR A 54 5.70 -6.68 4.29
C THR A 54 5.10 -6.32 5.66
N ASN A 55 4.40 -5.19 5.77
CA ASN A 55 3.71 -4.80 6.99
C ASN A 55 2.56 -5.74 7.32
N ALA A 56 1.75 -6.13 6.33
CA ALA A 56 0.65 -7.08 6.48
C ALA A 56 1.13 -8.45 6.99
N VAL A 57 2.15 -9.03 6.34
CA VAL A 57 2.76 -10.31 6.75
C VAL A 57 3.33 -10.23 8.15
N LYS A 58 3.98 -9.13 8.54
CA LYS A 58 4.47 -8.93 9.91
C LYS A 58 3.35 -8.81 10.93
N ALA A 59 2.19 -8.27 10.55
CA ALA A 59 1.09 -8.00 11.46
C ALA A 59 0.21 -9.22 11.73
N THR A 60 -0.01 -10.07 10.72
CA THR A 60 -0.93 -11.21 10.83
C THR A 60 -0.29 -12.57 10.57
N GLY A 61 0.87 -12.59 9.91
CA GLY A 61 1.47 -13.79 9.36
C GLY A 61 2.48 -14.47 10.27
N ILE A 62 3.02 -15.58 9.76
CA ILE A 62 4.10 -16.32 10.41
C ILE A 62 5.42 -15.65 10.05
N THR A 63 6.13 -15.12 11.04
CA THR A 63 7.47 -14.54 10.88
C THR A 63 8.58 -15.44 11.40
N ASN A 64 8.23 -16.54 12.08
CA ASN A 64 9.15 -17.55 12.58
C ASN A 64 9.69 -18.43 11.42
N PRO A 65 11.03 -18.55 11.24
CA PRO A 65 11.61 -19.42 10.22
C PRO A 65 11.33 -20.92 10.43
N ASN A 66 11.01 -21.34 11.66
CA ASN A 66 10.62 -22.70 12.01
C ASN A 66 9.23 -22.72 12.70
N PRO A 67 8.14 -22.58 11.92
CA PRO A 67 6.80 -22.57 12.49
C PRO A 67 6.42 -23.96 13.02
N THR A 68 5.76 -23.95 14.17
CA THR A 68 5.12 -25.12 14.79
C THR A 68 4.04 -25.69 13.88
N PHE A 69 3.65 -26.94 14.10
CA PHE A 69 2.54 -27.57 13.35
C PHE A 69 1.23 -26.75 13.46
N VAL A 70 0.93 -26.21 14.64
CA VAL A 70 -0.28 -25.40 14.89
C VAL A 70 -0.24 -24.09 14.08
N GLU A 71 0.90 -23.41 14.02
CA GLU A 71 1.03 -22.18 13.20
C GLU A 71 0.86 -22.49 11.71
N ARG A 72 1.34 -23.65 11.24
CA ARG A 72 1.16 -24.08 9.83
C ARG A 72 -0.30 -24.40 9.50
N GLU A 73 -1.06 -24.95 10.44
CA GLU A 73 -2.50 -25.22 10.25
C GLU A 73 -3.35 -23.94 10.30
N THR A 74 -2.86 -22.87 10.94
CA THR A 74 -3.56 -21.60 11.13
C THR A 74 -2.96 -20.45 10.30
N LEU A 75 -2.49 -20.78 9.09
CA LEU A 75 -1.91 -19.78 8.17
C LEU A 75 -2.91 -18.65 7.89
N ALA A 76 -2.59 -17.46 8.41
CA ALA A 76 -3.33 -16.25 8.08
C ALA A 76 -3.21 -15.95 6.58
N LEU A 77 -4.20 -15.22 6.06
CA LEU A 77 -4.24 -14.79 4.67
C LEU A 77 -4.06 -13.28 4.58
N VAL A 78 -3.36 -12.86 3.52
CA VAL A 78 -3.33 -11.48 3.05
C VAL A 78 -3.94 -11.42 1.66
N ALA A 79 -4.52 -10.29 1.29
CA ALA A 79 -4.92 -10.05 -0.09
C ALA A 79 -4.20 -8.82 -0.63
N VAL A 80 -3.97 -8.82 -1.93
CA VAL A 80 -3.43 -7.68 -2.67
C VAL A 80 -4.35 -7.42 -3.85
N GLN A 81 -4.65 -6.16 -4.10
CA GLN A 81 -5.40 -5.69 -5.26
C GLN A 81 -4.70 -4.48 -5.84
N VAL A 82 -4.66 -4.43 -7.16
CA VAL A 82 -4.32 -3.24 -7.92
C VAL A 82 -5.48 -2.96 -8.85
N ARG A 83 -5.94 -1.70 -8.91
CA ARG A 83 -7.08 -1.32 -9.77
C ARG A 83 -6.99 0.13 -10.22
N VAL A 84 -7.55 0.43 -11.37
CA VAL A 84 -7.69 1.79 -11.89
C VAL A 84 -9.15 2.23 -11.80
N GLN A 85 -9.37 3.40 -11.23
CA GLN A 85 -10.67 4.06 -11.21
C GLN A 85 -10.48 5.53 -11.60
N GLY A 86 -11.01 5.92 -12.76
CA GLY A 86 -10.80 7.25 -13.31
C GLY A 86 -9.32 7.51 -13.64
N ARG A 87 -8.71 8.49 -12.96
CA ARG A 87 -7.29 8.85 -13.11
C ARG A 87 -6.44 8.40 -11.93
N THR A 88 -6.96 7.48 -11.12
CA THR A 88 -6.29 6.99 -9.92
C THR A 88 -6.04 5.49 -10.03
N LEU A 89 -4.79 5.09 -9.83
CA LEU A 89 -4.37 3.73 -9.56
C LEU A 89 -4.37 3.51 -8.05
N PHE A 90 -5.11 2.50 -7.60
CA PHE A 90 -5.13 2.05 -6.21
C PHE A 90 -4.24 0.82 -6.07
N VAL A 91 -3.39 0.82 -5.04
CA VAL A 91 -2.65 -0.35 -4.56
C VAL A 91 -3.16 -0.64 -3.15
N GLU A 92 -3.84 -1.76 -2.98
CA GLU A 92 -4.59 -2.10 -1.77
C GLU A 92 -4.07 -3.43 -1.20
N VAL A 93 -3.88 -3.50 0.12
CA VAL A 93 -3.46 -4.71 0.83
C VAL A 93 -4.36 -4.95 2.04
N TRP A 94 -4.88 -6.17 2.14
CA TRP A 94 -5.71 -6.63 3.26
C TRP A 94 -4.92 -7.56 4.17
N ASP A 95 -5.13 -7.43 5.47
CA ASP A 95 -4.65 -8.38 6.47
C ASP A 95 -5.63 -8.56 7.64
N GLY A 96 -5.46 -9.64 8.40
CA GLY A 96 -6.36 -10.00 9.50
C GLY A 96 -6.20 -9.17 10.78
N SER A 97 -5.22 -8.27 10.86
CA SER A 97 -4.99 -7.45 12.05
C SER A 97 -5.79 -6.15 11.98
N THR A 98 -6.46 -5.81 13.08
CA THR A 98 -7.15 -4.53 13.28
C THR A 98 -6.22 -3.41 13.78
N THR A 99 -4.93 -3.72 13.97
CA THR A 99 -3.95 -2.72 14.42
C THR A 99 -3.50 -1.87 13.23
N GLU A 100 -3.70 -0.56 13.33
CA GLU A 100 -3.20 0.39 12.35
C GLU A 100 -1.66 0.34 12.25
N PRO A 101 -1.10 0.39 11.04
CA PRO A 101 0.34 0.46 10.87
C PRO A 101 0.84 1.81 11.39
N LYS A 102 1.77 1.78 12.34
CA LYS A 102 2.31 3.00 12.96
C LYS A 102 3.54 3.48 12.18
N PRO A 103 3.57 4.72 11.67
CA PRO A 103 4.79 5.33 11.18
C PRO A 103 5.81 5.37 12.32
N ARG A 104 7.00 4.78 12.13
CA ARG A 104 8.09 4.92 13.09
C ARG A 104 9.21 5.71 12.44
N THR A 105 9.55 6.87 13.02
CA THR A 105 10.77 7.59 12.66
C THR A 105 11.95 6.71 13.07
N ALA A 106 12.75 6.29 12.09
CA ALA A 106 13.89 5.41 12.33
C ALA A 106 14.83 6.02 13.38
N GLY A 107 15.02 5.32 14.50
CA GLY A 107 16.27 5.39 15.25
C GLY A 107 17.35 4.65 14.45
N ASP A 108 18.60 5.09 14.57
CA ASP A 108 19.68 4.85 13.60
C ASP A 108 19.97 3.38 13.22
N ASP A 109 19.43 2.37 13.91
CA ASP A 109 19.71 0.95 13.68
C ASP A 109 18.49 0.04 13.42
N ALA A 110 17.29 0.56 13.16
CA ALA A 110 16.11 -0.27 12.89
C ALA A 110 15.53 -0.08 11.48
N GLU A 111 15.69 -1.08 10.60
CA GLU A 111 15.00 -1.15 9.30
C GLU A 111 13.46 -1.16 9.43
N GLY A 112 12.93 -1.56 10.60
CA GLY A 112 11.50 -1.78 10.87
C GLY A 112 10.60 -0.55 10.98
N GLY A 113 10.91 0.57 10.32
CA GLY A 113 10.11 1.80 10.37
C GLY A 113 10.03 2.62 9.09
N ARG A 114 10.85 2.29 8.07
CA ARG A 114 10.91 3.09 6.82
C ARG A 114 9.75 2.82 5.86
N GLY A 115 9.07 1.69 5.99
CA GLY A 115 8.10 1.25 4.97
C GLY A 115 6.97 2.25 4.72
N LEU A 116 6.29 2.72 5.77
CA LEU A 116 5.24 3.74 5.60
C LEU A 116 5.78 5.09 5.15
N PHE A 117 7.01 5.45 5.52
CA PHE A 117 7.64 6.67 5.01
C PHE A 117 7.88 6.58 3.50
N LEU A 118 8.27 5.40 3.00
CA LEU A 118 8.39 5.19 1.56
C LEU A 118 7.04 5.20 0.86
N VAL A 119 6.00 4.61 1.46
CA VAL A 119 4.63 4.68 0.92
C VAL A 119 4.15 6.14 0.83
N GLU A 120 4.29 6.91 1.89
CA GLU A 120 4.01 8.35 1.92
C GLU A 120 4.75 9.09 0.80
N ALA A 121 6.06 8.87 0.66
CA ALA A 121 6.87 9.57 -0.33
C ALA A 121 6.61 9.16 -1.79
N MET A 122 6.02 7.98 -2.03
CA MET A 122 5.77 7.46 -3.38
C MET A 122 4.32 7.65 -3.82
N SER A 123 3.36 7.70 -2.88
CA SER A 123 1.93 7.87 -3.14
C SER A 123 1.53 9.34 -3.27
N ASP A 124 0.40 9.61 -3.91
CA ASP A 124 -0.29 10.90 -3.81
C ASP A 124 -1.11 11.00 -2.52
N ARG A 125 -1.62 9.86 -2.06
CA ARG A 125 -2.31 9.67 -0.79
C ARG A 125 -2.19 8.21 -0.37
N TRP A 126 -2.19 7.95 0.92
CA TRP A 126 -2.45 6.61 1.45
C TRP A 126 -3.34 6.72 2.69
N ASP A 127 -4.05 5.65 3.02
CA ASP A 127 -4.91 5.60 4.20
C ASP A 127 -5.15 4.15 4.66
N VAL A 128 -5.87 4.01 5.78
CA VAL A 128 -6.30 2.75 6.36
C VAL A 128 -7.83 2.72 6.41
N PHE A 129 -8.40 1.58 6.01
CA PHE A 129 -9.82 1.29 6.17
C PHE A 129 -9.99 0.05 7.02
N LEU A 130 -10.91 0.10 7.99
CA LEU A 130 -11.26 -1.01 8.88
C LEU A 130 -12.65 -1.51 8.51
N PRO A 131 -12.78 -2.64 7.80
CA PRO A 131 -14.07 -3.21 7.46
C PRO A 131 -14.83 -3.70 8.70
N ASP A 132 -16.15 -3.59 8.70
CA ASP A 132 -17.01 -4.13 9.77
C ASP A 132 -16.87 -5.67 9.91
N SER A 133 -16.46 -6.36 8.83
CA SER A 133 -16.16 -7.80 8.84
C SER A 133 -14.82 -8.16 9.50
N GLY A 134 -14.05 -7.16 9.96
CA GLY A 134 -12.76 -7.34 10.59
C GLY A 134 -11.57 -7.25 9.63
N GLY A 135 -10.37 -7.24 10.22
CA GLY A 135 -9.11 -6.99 9.54
C GLY A 135 -8.90 -5.51 9.22
N LYS A 136 -7.97 -5.23 8.31
CA LYS A 136 -7.72 -3.89 7.78
C LYS A 136 -7.36 -3.93 6.30
N ILE A 137 -7.61 -2.81 5.63
CA ILE A 137 -7.11 -2.49 4.31
C ILE A 137 -6.16 -1.31 4.45
N VAL A 138 -4.92 -1.45 4.01
CA VAL A 138 -4.03 -0.31 3.82
C VAL A 138 -3.93 -0.07 2.32
N TYR A 139 -4.17 1.15 1.88
CA TYR A 139 -4.18 1.47 0.46
C TYR A 139 -3.41 2.75 0.16
N ALA A 140 -2.88 2.81 -1.06
CA ALA A 140 -2.20 3.97 -1.61
C ALA A 140 -2.76 4.30 -2.99
N GLU A 141 -2.77 5.60 -3.29
CA GLU A 141 -3.26 6.19 -4.53
C GLU A 141 -2.08 6.76 -5.33
N LEU A 142 -2.10 6.51 -6.64
CA LEU A 142 -1.18 7.08 -7.61
C LEU A 142 -1.97 7.68 -8.77
N ASN A 143 -1.65 8.91 -9.17
CA ASN A 143 -2.23 9.56 -10.34
C ASN A 143 -1.66 8.92 -11.61
N VAL A 144 -2.54 8.41 -12.48
CA VAL A 144 -2.13 7.66 -13.67
C VAL A 144 -1.35 8.50 -14.68
N ASP A 145 -1.51 9.81 -14.67
CA ASP A 145 -0.86 10.73 -15.59
C ASP A 145 0.45 11.30 -15.04
N LYS A 146 0.76 11.04 -13.77
CA LYS A 146 1.97 11.53 -13.11
C LYS A 146 3.17 10.72 -13.58
N ARG A 147 3.78 11.18 -14.67
CA ARG A 147 5.11 10.70 -15.07
C ARG A 147 6.14 11.31 -14.13
N ARG A 148 6.79 10.50 -13.29
CA ARG A 148 8.04 10.95 -12.68
C ARG A 148 9.07 11.13 -13.81
N GLY A 149 9.70 12.30 -13.85
CA GLY A 149 10.89 12.51 -14.70
C GLY A 149 12.00 11.53 -14.31
N PRO A 150 13.03 11.36 -15.16
CA PRO A 150 14.14 10.45 -14.86
C PRO A 150 14.67 10.75 -13.46
N ALA A 151 14.79 9.71 -12.64
CA ALA A 151 15.37 9.80 -11.31
C ALA A 151 16.65 10.63 -11.40
N LEU A 152 16.70 11.77 -10.71
CA LEU A 152 17.91 12.58 -10.65
C LEU A 152 19.05 11.64 -10.25
N VAL A 153 20.01 11.47 -11.17
CA VAL A 153 21.33 10.93 -10.86
C VAL A 153 21.82 11.75 -9.65
N ARG A 154 21.77 11.15 -8.45
CA ARG A 154 22.26 11.74 -7.21
C ARG A 154 23.77 11.92 -7.37
N ARG A 155 24.18 13.05 -7.96
CA ARG A 155 25.52 13.59 -7.77
C ARG A 155 25.67 13.78 -6.25
N ARG A 156 26.58 13.00 -5.63
CA ARG A 156 26.89 13.06 -4.19
C ARG A 156 27.11 14.52 -3.78
N ALA A 157 26.09 15.14 -3.20
CA ALA A 157 26.22 16.38 -2.46
C ALA A 157 26.39 15.99 -0.99
N SER A 158 27.55 16.31 -0.44
CA SER A 158 27.90 16.17 0.97
C SER A 158 26.85 16.86 1.84
N LEU A 159 26.28 16.11 2.79
CA LEU A 159 25.26 16.61 3.72
C LEU A 159 25.87 17.62 4.71
N PRO A 160 25.24 18.78 4.95
CA PRO A 160 25.64 19.68 6.03
C PRO A 160 25.32 19.11 7.41
N ARG A 161 26.21 19.38 8.36
CA ARG A 161 26.23 18.87 9.74
C ARG A 161 25.10 19.51 10.59
N ARG A 162 24.39 18.68 11.36
CA ARG A 162 23.21 19.01 12.17
C ARG A 162 23.51 20.02 13.30
N VAL A 163 22.72 21.08 13.41
CA VAL A 163 22.60 21.92 14.62
C VAL A 163 21.24 21.63 15.27
N ARG A 164 21.22 21.32 16.57
CA ARG A 164 20.00 21.06 17.36
C ARG A 164 19.33 22.40 17.71
N SER A 165 18.01 22.47 17.57
CA SER A 165 17.18 23.46 18.25
C SER A 165 15.85 22.86 18.72
N VAL A 166 15.37 23.37 19.86
CA VAL A 166 14.37 22.80 20.77
C VAL A 166 12.92 23.21 20.40
N VAL A 167 12.01 22.31 20.78
CA VAL A 167 10.53 22.28 20.90
C VAL A 167 9.78 23.61 21.15
N MET A 168 8.55 23.77 20.61
CA MET A 168 7.30 24.14 21.33
C MET A 168 5.99 23.92 20.52
N THR A 169 5.08 23.19 21.17
CA THR A 169 3.59 23.03 21.16
C THR A 169 2.63 23.82 20.23
N GLY A 170 1.53 23.17 19.82
CA GLY A 170 0.19 23.81 19.69
C GLY A 170 -0.80 23.22 18.65
N ASN A 171 -1.90 22.62 19.14
CA ASN A 171 -3.28 22.42 18.60
C ASN A 171 -3.61 22.33 17.09
N GLY A 172 -4.48 21.36 16.75
CA GLY A 172 -5.03 21.07 15.41
C GLY A 172 -6.13 22.00 14.88
N PRO A 173 -6.78 21.65 13.75
CA PRO A 173 -8.23 21.36 13.74
C PRO A 173 -8.61 20.18 12.80
N GLN A 174 -9.42 19.22 13.27
CA GLN A 174 -10.88 19.04 13.09
C GLN A 174 -11.35 18.45 11.74
N HIS A 175 -12.09 17.35 11.91
CA HIS A 175 -12.96 16.59 11.02
C HIS A 175 -13.71 17.40 9.94
N VAL A 176 -13.70 16.90 8.69
CA VAL A 176 -14.77 17.12 7.72
C VAL A 176 -15.07 15.80 6.99
N MET A 177 -16.33 15.39 7.06
CA MET A 177 -16.89 14.19 6.43
C MET A 177 -16.77 14.20 4.90
N ALA A 178 -16.51 13.02 4.32
CA ALA A 178 -16.75 12.75 2.90
C ALA A 178 -17.53 11.44 2.72
N ASP A 179 -18.84 11.65 2.59
CA ASP A 179 -19.87 10.92 1.85
C ASP A 179 -19.87 9.37 1.79
N ARG A 180 -20.85 8.79 2.48
CA ARG A 180 -21.15 7.36 2.64
C ARG A 180 -21.63 6.65 1.36
N ALA A 181 -21.82 7.35 0.25
CA ALA A 181 -22.37 6.79 -0.99
C ALA A 181 -21.35 6.10 -1.92
N LEU A 182 -20.04 6.35 -1.74
CA LEU A 182 -19.00 5.79 -2.63
C LEU A 182 -18.60 4.35 -2.27
N LEU A 183 -18.65 3.99 -0.98
CA LEU A 183 -18.30 2.66 -0.48
C LEU A 183 -19.37 1.60 -0.78
N GLY A 184 -20.64 2.01 -0.95
CA GLY A 184 -21.73 1.09 -1.32
C GLY A 184 -21.56 0.49 -2.73
N ARG A 185 -21.02 1.25 -3.68
CA ARG A 185 -20.91 0.79 -5.08
C ARG A 185 -19.74 -0.14 -5.33
N VAL A 186 -18.76 -0.20 -4.43
CA VAL A 186 -17.66 -1.18 -4.49
C VAL A 186 -18.13 -2.55 -3.97
N MET A 187 -19.10 -2.57 -3.05
CA MET A 187 -19.65 -3.81 -2.48
C MET A 187 -20.77 -4.44 -3.34
N GLU A 188 -21.56 -3.63 -4.07
CA GLU A 188 -22.65 -4.16 -4.92
C GLU A 188 -22.17 -4.85 -6.22
N GLY A 189 -20.90 -4.69 -6.60
CA GLY A 189 -20.31 -5.32 -7.80
C GLY A 189 -19.91 -6.80 -7.66
N GLN A 190 -20.14 -7.45 -6.52
CA GLN A 190 -19.72 -8.84 -6.26
C GLN A 190 -20.87 -9.80 -5.90
N ALA A 191 -22.14 -9.40 -6.07
CA ALA A 191 -23.30 -10.25 -5.78
C ALA A 191 -23.87 -11.01 -7.00
N LYS A 192 -23.17 -11.05 -8.14
CA LYS A 192 -23.53 -11.89 -9.28
C LYS A 192 -22.27 -12.44 -9.95
N LEU A 193 -21.79 -13.57 -9.44
CA LEU A 193 -21.36 -14.78 -10.17
C LEU A 193 -20.84 -15.81 -9.17
#